data_AF-D5BG70-F1
#
_entry.id   AF-D5BG70-F1
#
_cell.length_a   1.000
_cell.length_b   1.000
_cell.length_c   1.000
_cell.angle_alpha   90.00
_cell.angle_beta   90.00
_cell.angle_gamma   90.00
#
_symmetry.space_group_name_H-M   'P 1'
#
loop_
_entity.id
_entity.type
_entity.pdbx_description
1 polymer ?
#
loop_
_entity_poly.entity_id
_entity_poly.type
_entity_poly.pdbx_seq_one_letter_code
_entity_poly.pdbx_strand_id
1 'polypeptide(L)'
;MVFGSFAENYEFAAMKSSGISLQRAMRGLTLFIVLVSITAFVFANNVIPAAEFKIINLRKNIAKMKPAMAITAGVFNEVGNINIKVDKKSGDNDQYLHDVIIHTGTERGGDYTVIKSKEGELVSSEGSNVLSLVLTDGNYYREVQPSDYSKRDHKPFMKSYFEEYTKNIDLSELNQVDMDDESYTTQSMLRIGELTKSIDSFSVSLNERKEAFATSMYSRTGVKSLDINFNPEESDKYKSFKHSILDNYNSNQSQRIVDDAIRTTNAAISHLSIKKQEFKQSSRRLNKYEIALHEKYVLAVACIVLFFVGAPLGAIIRKGGMGLPMVIAIIIFLSYHFIGIFAKNSAEDGSISPFIATWLSTLIMLPLGIYFTYRATTDQGLFSFDIITEPISKFFKKIGLVKPKDK
;
A
#
# COMPACT_ATOMS: atom_id res chain seq x y z
N MET A 1 31.20 -1.22 13.59
CA MET A 1 32.46 -1.99 13.43
C MET A 1 33.68 -1.12 13.73
N VAL A 2 34.01 -0.10 12.92
CA VAL A 2 35.22 0.74 13.13
C VAL A 2 35.34 1.32 14.55
N PHE A 3 34.32 2.05 15.05
CA PHE A 3 34.32 2.55 16.43
C PHE A 3 34.34 1.45 17.49
N GLY A 4 33.78 0.27 17.21
CA GLY A 4 33.85 -0.87 18.11
C GLY A 4 35.28 -1.40 18.23
N SER A 5 36.00 -1.51 17.11
CA SER A 5 37.41 -1.91 17.09
C SER A 5 38.30 -0.91 17.82
N PHE A 6 38.09 0.40 17.61
CA PHE A 6 38.84 1.44 18.33
C PHE A 6 38.57 1.42 19.83
N ALA A 7 37.36 1.03 20.25
CA ALA A 7 37.02 0.87 21.66
C ALA A 7 37.64 -0.40 22.26
N GLU A 8 37.66 -1.50 21.51
CA GLU A 8 38.21 -2.80 21.93
C GLU A 8 39.75 -2.79 22.02
N ASN A 9 40.42 -2.15 21.07
CA ASN A 9 41.88 -2.01 21.04
C ASN A 9 42.41 -0.89 21.95
N TYR A 10 41.56 -0.28 22.79
CA TYR A 10 41.92 0.85 23.65
C TYR A 10 42.46 2.10 22.91
N GLU A 11 42.22 2.22 21.61
CA GLU A 11 42.67 3.36 20.80
C GLU A 11 41.96 4.66 21.20
N PHE A 12 40.67 4.60 21.58
CA PHE A 12 39.97 5.77 22.11
C PHE A 12 40.53 6.25 23.45
N ALA A 13 40.97 5.34 24.30
CA ALA A 13 41.62 5.70 25.56
C ALA A 13 42.96 6.40 25.29
N ALA A 14 43.77 5.86 24.36
CA ALA A 14 45.03 6.47 23.95
C ALA A 14 44.83 7.88 23.34
N MET A 15 43.87 8.05 22.42
CA MET A 15 43.55 9.35 21.83
C MET A 15 43.16 10.38 22.89
N LYS A 16 42.33 9.98 23.86
CA LYS A 16 41.89 10.87 24.95
C LYS A 16 43.04 11.25 25.88
N SER A 17 43.95 10.31 26.19
CA SER A 17 45.17 10.58 26.96
C SER A 17 46.11 11.56 26.26
N SER A 18 46.11 11.62 24.92
CA SER A 18 46.82 12.63 24.12
C SER A 18 46.06 13.96 23.96
N GLY A 19 44.92 14.14 24.64
CA GLY A 19 44.12 15.36 24.59
C GLY A 19 43.18 15.48 23.38
N ILE A 20 43.00 14.42 22.58
CA ILE A 20 42.08 14.41 21.45
C ILE A 20 40.69 13.98 21.95
N SER A 21 39.71 14.88 21.83
CA SER A 21 38.32 14.56 22.18
C SER A 21 37.67 13.59 21.16
N LEU A 22 36.71 12.79 21.63
CA LEU A 22 35.94 11.88 20.77
C LEU A 22 35.24 12.64 19.62
N GLN A 23 34.73 13.85 19.88
CA GLN A 23 34.10 14.69 18.87
C GLN A 23 35.07 15.09 17.76
N ARG A 24 36.34 15.38 18.11
CA ARG A 24 37.38 15.70 17.12
C ARG A 24 37.71 14.47 16.26
N ALA A 25 37.78 13.29 16.86
CA ALA A 25 37.97 12.03 16.14
C ALA A 25 36.80 11.71 15.19
N MET A 26 35.56 12.00 15.61
CA MET A 26 34.36 11.76 14.79
C MET A 26 34.22 12.75 13.61
N ARG A 27 34.81 13.94 13.69
CA ARG A 27 34.60 15.03 12.70
C ARG A 27 34.89 14.62 11.26
N GLY A 28 35.97 13.88 11.01
CA GLY A 28 36.32 13.44 9.65
C GLY A 28 35.26 12.53 9.05
N LEU A 29 34.72 11.63 9.86
CA LEU A 29 33.67 10.71 9.44
C LEU A 29 32.29 11.39 9.37
N THR A 30 32.06 12.44 10.18
CA THR A 30 30.89 13.30 10.04
C THR A 30 30.88 14.02 8.68
N LEU A 31 32.02 14.51 8.20
CA LEU A 31 32.10 15.09 6.85
C LEU A 31 31.79 14.05 5.77
N PHE A 32 32.34 12.84 5.94
CA PHE A 32 32.06 11.73 5.03
C PHE A 32 30.56 11.37 5.00
N ILE A 33 29.88 11.25 6.15
CA ILE A 33 28.46 10.89 6.19
C ILE A 33 27.57 11.98 5.59
N VAL A 34 27.95 13.27 5.71
CA VAL A 34 27.24 14.36 5.05
C VAL A 34 27.35 14.23 3.53
N LEU A 35 28.53 13.89 3.00
CA LEU A 35 28.70 13.63 1.56
C LEU A 35 27.86 12.42 1.11
N VAL A 36 27.83 11.34 1.89
CA VAL A 36 26.98 10.17 1.62
C VAL A 36 25.50 10.55 1.64
N SER A 37 25.06 11.38 2.60
CA SER A 37 23.68 11.86 2.70
C SER A 37 23.26 12.69 1.47
N ILE A 38 24.12 13.60 1.01
CA ILE A 38 23.88 14.39 -0.22
C ILE A 38 23.79 13.45 -1.44
N THR A 39 24.68 12.47 -1.52
CA THR A 39 24.67 11.47 -2.60
C THR A 39 23.38 10.65 -2.57
N ALA A 40 22.97 10.18 -1.39
CA ALA A 40 21.72 9.44 -1.19
C ALA A 40 20.50 10.27 -1.60
N PHE A 41 20.48 11.57 -1.28
CA PHE A 41 19.43 12.48 -1.72
C PHE A 41 19.35 12.60 -3.24
N VAL A 42 20.49 12.79 -3.92
CA VAL A 42 20.58 12.86 -5.38
C VAL A 42 20.07 11.55 -6.01
N PHE A 43 20.44 10.41 -5.44
CA PHE A 43 19.93 9.11 -5.88
C PHE A 43 18.42 8.98 -5.68
N ALA A 44 17.89 9.35 -4.51
CA ALA A 44 16.46 9.29 -4.22
C ALA A 44 15.60 10.19 -5.11
N ASN A 45 16.14 11.34 -5.52
CA ASN A 45 15.42 12.25 -6.39
C ASN A 45 15.56 11.92 -7.88
N ASN A 46 16.72 11.41 -8.33
CA ASN A 46 17.01 11.28 -9.77
C ASN A 46 17.13 9.81 -10.22
N VAL A 47 17.91 9.00 -9.51
CA VAL A 47 18.29 7.65 -9.96
C VAL A 47 17.20 6.63 -9.63
N ILE A 48 16.71 6.60 -8.39
CA ILE A 48 15.66 5.68 -7.95
C ILE A 48 14.39 5.86 -8.81
N PRO A 49 13.90 7.09 -9.07
CA PRO A 49 12.68 7.27 -9.86
C PRO A 49 12.84 6.80 -11.31
N ALA A 50 13.99 7.07 -11.93
CA ALA A 50 14.29 6.61 -13.28
C ALA A 50 14.43 5.08 -13.36
N ALA A 51 14.99 4.45 -12.31
CA ALA A 51 15.08 3.00 -12.22
C ALA A 51 13.70 2.36 -12.03
N GLU A 52 12.88 2.90 -11.13
CA GLU A 52 11.50 2.46 -10.89
C GLU A 52 10.65 2.54 -12.15
N PHE A 53 10.74 3.66 -12.89
CA PHE A 53 10.07 3.82 -14.17
C PHE A 53 10.44 2.70 -15.15
N LYS A 54 11.74 2.44 -15.35
CA LYS A 54 12.22 1.38 -16.23
C LYS A 54 11.81 -0.02 -15.78
N ILE A 55 11.90 -0.32 -14.48
CA ILE A 55 11.55 -1.64 -13.92
C ILE A 55 10.05 -1.91 -14.08
N ILE A 56 9.20 -0.93 -13.78
CA ILE A 56 7.75 -1.12 -13.86
C ILE A 56 7.32 -1.26 -15.32
N ASN A 57 7.88 -0.47 -16.24
CA ASN A 57 7.60 -0.63 -17.67
C ASN A 57 8.11 -1.96 -18.21
N LEU A 58 9.31 -2.39 -17.82
CA LEU A 58 9.84 -3.71 -18.18
C LEU A 58 8.94 -4.84 -17.68
N ARG A 59 8.52 -4.80 -16.41
CA ARG A 59 7.60 -5.80 -15.84
C ARG A 59 6.28 -5.87 -16.59
N LYS A 60 5.72 -4.71 -16.97
CA LYS A 60 4.51 -4.65 -17.79
C LYS A 60 4.73 -5.24 -19.18
N ASN A 61 5.85 -4.93 -19.83
CA ASN A 61 6.17 -5.47 -21.16
C ASN A 61 6.36 -6.99 -21.12
N ILE A 62 7.01 -7.53 -20.08
CA ILE A 62 7.14 -8.97 -19.87
C ILE A 62 5.76 -9.62 -19.67
N ALA A 63 4.89 -9.01 -18.85
CA ALA A 63 3.54 -9.51 -18.62
C ALA A 63 2.70 -9.56 -19.91
N LYS A 64 2.88 -8.60 -20.82
CA LYS A 64 2.24 -8.59 -22.15
C LYS A 64 2.81 -9.66 -23.09
N MET A 65 4.13 -9.83 -23.13
CA MET A 65 4.78 -10.77 -24.06
C MET A 65 4.68 -12.23 -23.61
N LYS A 66 4.52 -12.49 -22.30
CA LYS A 66 4.38 -13.84 -21.74
C LYS A 66 3.15 -13.92 -20.84
N PRO A 67 1.93 -13.89 -21.42
CA PRO A 67 0.68 -13.95 -20.64
C PRO A 67 0.57 -15.22 -19.79
N ALA A 68 1.20 -16.32 -20.21
CA ALA A 68 1.30 -17.57 -19.45
C ALA A 68 1.99 -17.44 -18.08
N MET A 69 2.79 -16.39 -17.85
CA MET A 69 3.41 -16.10 -16.55
C MET A 69 2.37 -15.68 -15.50
N ALA A 70 1.24 -15.09 -15.91
CA ALA A 70 0.17 -14.71 -15.00
C ALA A 70 -0.59 -15.91 -14.43
N ILE A 71 -0.47 -17.08 -15.07
CA ILE A 71 -1.17 -18.31 -14.67
C ILE A 71 -0.16 -19.25 -14.00
N THR A 72 -0.27 -19.40 -12.69
CA THR A 72 0.54 -20.37 -11.93
C THR A 72 -0.09 -21.75 -12.02
N ALA A 73 0.70 -22.77 -12.37
CA ALA A 73 0.23 -24.15 -12.46
C ALA A 73 -0.19 -24.69 -11.08
N GLY A 74 -1.23 -25.53 -11.04
CA GLY A 74 -1.73 -26.20 -9.84
C GLY A 74 -2.67 -25.36 -8.96
N VAL A 75 -2.78 -24.06 -9.18
CA VAL A 75 -3.65 -23.14 -8.40
C VAL A 75 -4.64 -22.40 -9.30
N PHE A 76 -5.72 -21.91 -8.70
CA PHE A 76 -6.68 -21.03 -9.36
C PHE A 76 -6.11 -19.60 -9.43
N ASN A 77 -6.08 -19.02 -10.64
CA ASN A 77 -5.58 -17.68 -10.90
C ASN A 77 -6.73 -16.84 -11.50
N GLU A 78 -6.92 -15.64 -10.97
CA GLU A 78 -7.88 -14.67 -11.52
C GLU A 78 -7.25 -13.95 -12.71
N VAL A 79 -7.87 -14.07 -13.89
CA VAL A 79 -7.41 -13.42 -15.14
C VAL A 79 -8.60 -12.70 -15.78
N GLY A 80 -8.64 -11.38 -15.66
CA GLY A 80 -9.81 -10.59 -16.08
C GLY A 80 -11.06 -11.01 -15.31
N ASN A 81 -12.12 -11.39 -16.04
CA ASN A 81 -13.40 -11.81 -15.45
C ASN A 81 -13.53 -13.35 -15.30
N ILE A 82 -12.43 -14.09 -15.40
CA ILE A 82 -12.42 -15.55 -15.27
C ILE A 82 -11.43 -16.01 -14.20
N ASN A 83 -11.73 -17.14 -13.57
CA ASN A 83 -10.81 -17.82 -12.68
C ASN A 83 -10.35 -19.12 -13.33
N ILE A 84 -9.07 -19.23 -13.65
CA ILE A 84 -8.47 -20.32 -14.42
C ILE A 84 -7.49 -21.12 -13.58
N LYS A 85 -7.63 -22.46 -13.63
CA LYS A 85 -6.66 -23.42 -13.11
C LYS A 85 -6.13 -24.26 -14.26
N VAL A 86 -4.82 -24.47 -14.24
CA VAL A 86 -4.09 -25.32 -15.19
C VAL A 86 -3.24 -26.28 -14.39
N ASP A 87 -3.25 -27.57 -14.72
CA ASP A 87 -2.44 -28.56 -13.98
C ASP A 87 -0.95 -28.45 -14.36
N LYS A 88 -0.66 -28.44 -15.67
CA LYS A 88 0.70 -28.33 -16.20
C LYS A 88 0.76 -27.37 -17.37
N LYS A 89 1.92 -26.74 -17.53
CA LYS A 89 2.21 -25.86 -18.67
C LYS A 89 3.43 -26.41 -19.41
N SER A 90 3.46 -26.23 -20.73
CA SER A 90 4.56 -26.67 -21.58
C SER A 90 4.78 -25.71 -22.76
N GLY A 91 5.90 -25.87 -23.47
CA GLY A 91 6.34 -25.00 -24.57
C GLY A 91 7.33 -23.92 -24.13
N ASP A 92 8.01 -23.29 -25.10
CA ASP A 92 9.09 -22.32 -24.85
C ASP A 92 8.63 -21.07 -24.07
N ASN A 93 7.34 -20.75 -24.15
CA ASN A 93 6.70 -19.65 -23.43
C ASN A 93 5.59 -20.10 -22.47
N ASP A 94 5.56 -21.37 -22.05
CA ASP A 94 4.47 -21.95 -21.22
C ASP A 94 3.07 -21.79 -21.88
N GLN A 95 3.02 -21.71 -23.21
CA GLN A 95 1.80 -21.40 -23.96
C GLN A 95 0.79 -22.56 -24.03
N TYR A 96 1.26 -23.80 -23.90
CA TYR A 96 0.42 -24.98 -23.90
C TYR A 96 0.02 -25.33 -22.47
N LEU A 97 -1.28 -25.52 -22.26
CA LEU A 97 -1.92 -25.72 -20.97
C LEU A 97 -2.59 -27.10 -20.96
N HIS A 98 -2.29 -27.90 -19.95
CA HIS A 98 -2.90 -29.21 -19.74
C HIS A 98 -3.87 -29.19 -18.57
N ASP A 99 -5.01 -29.85 -18.74
CA ASP A 99 -6.12 -29.93 -17.79
C ASP A 99 -6.58 -28.55 -17.32
N VAL A 100 -7.23 -27.82 -18.22
CA VAL A 100 -7.69 -26.46 -17.98
C VAL A 100 -9.10 -26.47 -17.39
N ILE A 101 -9.28 -25.77 -16.27
CA ILE A 101 -10.56 -25.54 -15.63
C ILE A 101 -10.79 -24.04 -15.51
N ILE A 102 -11.89 -23.55 -16.07
CA ILE A 102 -12.25 -22.14 -16.05
C ILE A 102 -13.60 -21.97 -15.38
N HIS A 103 -13.66 -21.08 -14.41
CA HIS A 103 -14.89 -20.56 -13.82
C HIS A 103 -15.13 -19.16 -14.36
N THR A 104 -16.36 -18.89 -14.82
CA THR A 104 -16.75 -17.54 -15.23
C THR A 104 -17.77 -17.01 -14.24
N GLY A 105 -17.38 -16.00 -13.45
CA GLY A 105 -18.29 -15.30 -12.56
C GLY A 105 -19.30 -14.48 -13.37
N THR A 106 -20.54 -14.41 -12.90
CA THR A 106 -21.52 -13.44 -13.40
C THR A 106 -21.68 -12.29 -12.40
N GLU A 107 -21.96 -11.07 -12.89
CA GLU A 107 -22.16 -9.87 -12.06
C GLU A 107 -23.26 -10.00 -10.98
N ARG A 108 -24.09 -11.06 -11.04
CA ARG A 108 -25.20 -11.32 -10.13
C ARG A 108 -24.87 -12.26 -8.97
N GLY A 109 -23.60 -12.57 -8.72
CA GLY A 109 -23.17 -13.34 -7.56
C GLY A 109 -23.49 -14.84 -7.69
N GLY A 110 -22.70 -15.53 -8.53
CA GLY A 110 -22.70 -16.99 -8.64
C GLY A 110 -21.87 -17.47 -9.83
N ASP A 111 -21.13 -18.56 -9.62
CA ASP A 111 -20.35 -19.28 -10.64
C ASP A 111 -21.25 -20.28 -11.37
N TYR A 112 -22.00 -19.78 -12.35
CA TYR A 112 -22.97 -20.59 -13.10
C TYR A 112 -22.38 -21.22 -14.36
N THR A 113 -21.09 -21.05 -14.63
CA THR A 113 -20.45 -21.61 -15.82
C THR A 113 -19.06 -22.12 -15.48
N VAL A 114 -18.84 -23.39 -15.84
CA VAL A 114 -17.55 -24.07 -15.72
C VAL A 114 -17.18 -24.66 -17.07
N ILE A 115 -15.95 -24.40 -17.51
CA ILE A 115 -15.38 -24.96 -18.72
C ILE A 115 -14.23 -25.87 -18.31
N LYS A 116 -14.22 -27.10 -18.81
CA LYS A 116 -13.12 -28.04 -18.61
C LYS A 116 -12.60 -28.53 -19.96
N SER A 117 -11.32 -28.40 -20.23
CA SER A 117 -10.68 -28.96 -21.43
C SER A 117 -9.44 -29.74 -21.06
N LYS A 118 -9.07 -30.72 -21.88
CA LYS A 118 -7.83 -31.48 -21.69
C LYS A 118 -6.61 -30.65 -22.06
N GLU A 119 -6.75 -29.89 -23.13
CA GLU A 119 -5.67 -29.09 -23.70
C GLU A 119 -6.16 -27.65 -23.89
N GLY A 120 -5.21 -26.72 -23.85
CA GLY A 120 -5.44 -25.32 -24.14
C GLY A 120 -4.17 -24.66 -24.64
N GLU A 121 -4.32 -23.62 -25.44
CA GLU A 121 -3.23 -22.83 -25.98
C GLU A 121 -3.51 -21.34 -25.75
N LEU A 122 -2.52 -20.64 -25.22
CA LEU A 122 -2.53 -19.19 -25.10
C LEU A 122 -1.93 -18.58 -26.35
N VAL A 123 -2.80 -18.06 -27.22
CA VAL A 123 -2.39 -17.38 -28.44
C VAL A 123 -2.50 -15.88 -28.23
N SER A 124 -1.35 -15.20 -28.33
CA SER A 124 -1.28 -13.74 -28.39
C SER A 124 -0.67 -13.34 -29.73
N SER A 125 -1.35 -12.49 -30.50
CA SER A 125 -0.74 -11.90 -31.71
C SER A 125 0.02 -10.63 -31.34
N GLU A 126 1.22 -10.44 -31.92
CA GLU A 126 2.01 -9.22 -31.74
C GLU A 126 1.16 -7.99 -32.09
N GLY A 127 1.01 -7.05 -31.15
CA GLY A 127 0.20 -5.83 -31.32
C GLY A 127 -1.31 -5.98 -31.08
N SER A 128 -1.83 -7.18 -30.79
CA SER A 128 -3.24 -7.37 -30.45
C SER A 128 -3.50 -7.27 -28.93
N ASN A 129 -4.57 -6.56 -28.55
CA ASN A 129 -4.98 -6.39 -27.15
C ASN A 129 -5.85 -7.55 -26.63
N VAL A 130 -5.83 -8.68 -27.32
CA VAL A 130 -6.71 -9.81 -27.05
C VAL A 130 -5.85 -11.05 -26.81
N LEU A 131 -5.97 -11.62 -25.62
CA LEU A 131 -5.44 -12.95 -25.35
C LEU A 131 -6.49 -13.96 -25.78
N SER A 132 -6.17 -14.77 -26.77
CA SER A 132 -7.05 -15.84 -27.24
C SER A 132 -6.66 -17.12 -26.52
N LEU A 133 -7.52 -17.57 -25.62
CA LEU A 133 -7.40 -18.88 -24.98
C LEU A 133 -8.16 -19.89 -25.83
N VAL A 134 -7.42 -20.67 -26.61
CA VAL A 134 -7.96 -21.74 -27.46
C VAL A 134 -8.00 -23.00 -26.63
N LEU A 135 -9.18 -23.56 -26.37
CA LEU A 135 -9.36 -24.78 -25.59
C LEU A 135 -9.77 -25.91 -26.52
N THR A 136 -9.16 -27.08 -26.37
CA THR A 136 -9.44 -28.25 -27.22
C THR A 136 -9.87 -29.45 -26.41
N ASP A 137 -10.80 -30.22 -26.97
CA ASP A 137 -11.41 -31.42 -26.38
C ASP A 137 -11.95 -31.16 -24.96
N GLY A 138 -13.08 -30.43 -24.89
CA GLY A 138 -13.61 -29.96 -23.62
C GLY A 138 -15.13 -30.02 -23.49
N ASN A 139 -15.59 -29.72 -22.28
CA ASN A 139 -17.00 -29.68 -21.92
C ASN A 139 -17.31 -28.33 -21.27
N TYR A 140 -18.39 -27.73 -21.75
CA TYR A 140 -18.99 -26.52 -21.22
C TYR A 140 -20.17 -26.89 -20.33
N TYR A 141 -20.12 -26.51 -19.06
CA TYR A 141 -21.17 -26.73 -18.08
C TYR A 141 -21.78 -25.39 -17.71
N ARG A 142 -23.11 -25.27 -17.76
CA ARG A 142 -23.83 -24.08 -17.28
C ARG A 142 -25.06 -24.45 -16.48
N GLU A 143 -25.18 -23.88 -15.30
CA GLU A 143 -26.41 -23.99 -14.50
C GLU A 143 -27.48 -23.08 -15.11
N VAL A 144 -28.65 -23.65 -15.39
CA VAL A 144 -29.79 -22.89 -15.87
C VAL A 144 -30.52 -22.38 -14.63
N GLN A 145 -30.83 -21.09 -14.58
CA GLN A 145 -31.63 -20.50 -13.49
C GLN A 145 -33.05 -20.24 -14.00
N PRO A 146 -34.02 -21.16 -13.76
CA PRO A 146 -35.41 -20.91 -14.11
C PRO A 146 -35.96 -19.66 -13.42
N SER A 147 -36.86 -18.96 -14.11
CA SER A 147 -37.62 -17.83 -13.56
C SER A 147 -38.51 -18.24 -12.39
N ASP A 148 -38.98 -19.49 -12.41
CA ASP A 148 -39.76 -20.13 -11.34
C ASP A 148 -38.84 -20.66 -10.24
N TYR A 149 -39.05 -20.18 -9.01
CA TYR A 149 -38.19 -20.50 -7.86
C TYR A 149 -38.26 -21.98 -7.48
N SER A 150 -39.44 -22.62 -7.57
CA SER A 150 -39.63 -24.05 -7.24
C SER A 150 -38.89 -25.00 -8.19
N LYS A 151 -38.54 -24.53 -9.39
CA LYS A 151 -37.78 -25.31 -10.38
C LYS A 151 -36.26 -25.24 -10.16
N ARG A 152 -35.78 -24.38 -9.26
CA ARG A 152 -34.34 -24.25 -8.95
C ARG A 152 -33.81 -25.39 -8.10
N ASP A 153 -34.65 -26.03 -7.29
CA ASP A 153 -34.25 -27.16 -6.43
C ASP A 153 -33.75 -28.38 -7.23
N HIS A 154 -34.20 -28.51 -8.48
CA HIS A 154 -33.81 -29.59 -9.38
C HIS A 154 -32.45 -29.36 -10.06
N LYS A 155 -31.81 -28.19 -9.82
CA LYS A 155 -30.48 -27.80 -10.35
C LYS A 155 -30.30 -28.16 -11.83
N PRO A 156 -31.21 -27.68 -12.72
CA PRO A 156 -31.09 -27.99 -14.14
C PRO A 156 -29.78 -27.42 -14.68
N PHE A 157 -29.01 -28.24 -15.39
CA PHE A 157 -27.75 -27.83 -16.00
C PHE A 157 -27.69 -28.22 -17.47
N MET A 158 -26.96 -27.43 -18.23
CA MET A 158 -26.62 -27.68 -19.62
C MET A 158 -25.17 -28.17 -19.68
N LYS A 159 -24.95 -29.26 -20.42
CA LYS A 159 -23.62 -29.76 -20.76
C LYS A 159 -23.48 -29.75 -22.28
N SER A 160 -22.47 -29.07 -22.80
CA SER A 160 -22.11 -29.09 -24.21
C SER A 160 -20.68 -29.58 -24.38
N TYR A 161 -20.48 -30.54 -25.28
CA TYR A 161 -19.13 -30.89 -25.74
C TYR A 161 -18.66 -29.89 -26.78
N PHE A 162 -17.36 -29.63 -26.84
CA PHE A 162 -16.72 -28.88 -27.93
C PHE A 162 -15.38 -29.52 -28.28
N GLU A 163 -15.09 -29.57 -29.59
CA GLU A 163 -13.78 -29.96 -30.09
C GLU A 163 -12.79 -28.81 -29.95
N GLU A 164 -13.21 -27.59 -30.29
CA GLU A 164 -12.44 -26.35 -30.13
C GLU A 164 -13.35 -25.26 -29.57
N TYR A 165 -12.86 -24.51 -28.59
CA TYR A 165 -13.54 -23.35 -28.02
C TYR A 165 -12.54 -22.24 -27.74
N THR A 166 -12.71 -21.12 -28.43
CA THR A 166 -11.84 -19.95 -28.27
C THR A 166 -12.50 -18.91 -27.39
N LYS A 167 -11.85 -18.60 -26.27
CA LYS A 167 -12.23 -17.52 -25.37
C LYS A 167 -11.27 -16.35 -25.51
N ASN A 168 -11.78 -15.25 -26.03
CA ASN A 168 -11.06 -14.00 -26.08
C ASN A 168 -11.17 -13.31 -24.72
N ILE A 169 -10.02 -13.06 -24.10
CA ILE A 169 -9.88 -12.25 -22.89
C ILE A 169 -9.40 -10.89 -23.37
N ASP A 170 -10.26 -9.89 -23.15
CA ASP A 170 -9.89 -8.51 -23.44
C ASP A 170 -8.85 -8.07 -22.42
N LEU A 171 -7.62 -7.86 -22.90
CA LEU A 171 -6.54 -7.32 -22.08
C LEU A 171 -6.56 -5.80 -22.08
N SER A 172 -7.49 -5.10 -22.75
CA SER A 172 -7.51 -3.64 -22.85
C SER A 172 -7.52 -2.94 -21.49
N GLU A 173 -8.08 -3.56 -20.43
CA GLU A 173 -7.96 -3.05 -19.05
C GLU A 173 -6.53 -3.15 -18.49
N LEU A 174 -5.75 -4.13 -18.93
CA LEU A 174 -4.31 -4.24 -18.70
C LEU A 174 -3.49 -3.40 -19.70
N ASN A 175 -4.12 -2.98 -20.80
CA ASN A 175 -3.52 -2.36 -21.98
C ASN A 175 -3.93 -0.90 -22.23
N GLN A 176 -4.29 -0.11 -21.21
CA GLN A 176 -4.13 1.36 -21.34
C GLN A 176 -2.65 1.78 -21.51
N VAL A 177 -1.75 0.84 -21.73
CA VAL A 177 -0.32 1.02 -21.87
C VAL A 177 -0.03 0.94 -23.37
N ASP A 178 -0.02 2.07 -24.07
CA ASP A 178 0.73 2.15 -25.31
C ASP A 178 2.21 1.86 -24.97
N MET A 179 2.94 1.19 -25.86
CA MET A 179 4.37 0.87 -25.59
C MET A 179 5.23 2.14 -25.56
N ASP A 180 4.71 3.23 -26.14
CA ASP A 180 5.29 4.57 -26.14
C ASP A 180 4.57 5.56 -25.20
N ASP A 181 3.38 5.23 -24.66
CA ASP A 181 2.71 6.08 -23.66
C ASP A 181 3.27 5.80 -22.26
N GLU A 182 4.12 6.72 -21.84
CA GLU A 182 4.64 6.89 -20.48
C GLU A 182 3.54 7.27 -19.44
N SER A 183 2.26 7.05 -19.75
CA SER A 183 1.13 7.71 -19.09
C SER A 183 0.77 7.17 -17.68
N TYR A 184 1.52 6.20 -17.16
CA TYR A 184 1.28 5.64 -15.82
C TYR A 184 2.43 5.89 -14.86
N THR A 185 2.46 7.11 -14.31
CA THR A 185 3.36 7.48 -13.23
C THR A 185 2.85 6.93 -11.89
N THR A 186 3.50 5.89 -11.37
CA THR A 186 3.38 5.57 -9.94
C THR A 186 4.12 6.65 -9.14
N GLN A 187 3.65 7.01 -7.95
CA GLN A 187 4.31 8.04 -7.12
C GLN A 187 5.81 7.79 -6.87
N SER A 188 6.26 6.52 -6.91
CA SER A 188 7.67 6.14 -6.77
C SER A 188 8.55 6.58 -7.96
N MET A 189 7.96 6.78 -9.14
CA MET A 189 8.66 7.15 -10.38
C MET A 189 8.90 8.65 -10.52
N LEU A 190 8.30 9.46 -9.66
CA LEU A 190 8.31 10.91 -9.79
C LEU A 190 9.47 11.55 -9.02
N ARG A 191 10.02 12.62 -9.58
CA ARG A 191 10.97 13.51 -8.90
C ARG A 191 10.22 14.46 -7.97
N ILE A 192 10.93 15.10 -7.04
CA ILE A 192 10.34 16.07 -6.11
C ILE A 192 9.52 17.14 -6.83
N GLY A 193 10.04 17.74 -7.91
CA GLY A 193 9.32 18.78 -8.66
C GLY A 193 8.03 18.30 -9.30
N GLU A 194 7.99 17.05 -9.76
CA GLU A 194 6.80 16.44 -10.35
C GLU A 194 5.80 16.00 -9.27
N LEU A 195 6.29 15.50 -8.14
CA LEU A 195 5.49 15.16 -6.97
C LEU A 195 4.78 16.40 -6.42
N THR A 196 5.47 17.52 -6.24
CA THR A 196 4.86 18.75 -5.72
C THR A 196 3.74 19.25 -6.64
N LYS A 197 3.96 19.26 -7.96
CA LYS A 197 2.92 19.63 -8.93
C LYS A 197 1.73 18.67 -8.90
N SER A 198 2.01 17.36 -8.80
CA SER A 198 0.97 16.34 -8.72
C SER A 198 0.15 16.48 -7.44
N ILE A 199 0.79 16.67 -6.30
CA ILE A 199 0.13 16.88 -4.99
C ILE A 199 -0.76 18.11 -5.05
N ASP A 200 -0.26 19.23 -5.57
CA ASP A 200 -1.03 20.47 -5.69
C ASP A 200 -2.29 20.24 -6.55
N SER A 201 -2.11 19.73 -7.77
CA SER A 201 -3.21 19.43 -8.68
C SER A 201 -4.22 18.43 -8.11
N PHE A 202 -3.76 17.34 -7.49
CA PHE A 202 -4.64 16.35 -6.85
C PHE A 202 -5.40 16.95 -5.66
N SER A 203 -4.76 17.80 -4.86
CA SER A 203 -5.37 18.43 -3.69
C SER A 203 -6.47 19.40 -4.07
N VAL A 204 -6.23 20.25 -5.08
CA VAL A 204 -7.22 21.19 -5.64
C VAL A 204 -8.39 20.42 -6.23
N SER A 205 -8.13 19.44 -7.11
CA SER A 205 -9.17 18.60 -7.72
C SER A 205 -10.01 17.84 -6.68
N LEU A 206 -9.40 17.39 -5.58
CA LEU A 206 -10.12 16.70 -4.50
C LEU A 206 -11.03 17.66 -3.72
N ASN A 207 -10.58 18.89 -3.47
CA ASN A 207 -11.39 19.91 -2.81
C ASN A 207 -12.56 20.37 -3.68
N GLU A 208 -12.32 20.66 -4.96
CA GLU A 208 -13.36 21.01 -5.93
C GLU A 208 -14.43 19.91 -6.03
N ARG A 209 -14.02 18.63 -6.10
CA ARG A 209 -14.96 17.50 -6.14
C ARG A 209 -15.78 17.38 -4.86
N LYS A 210 -15.20 17.64 -3.69
CA LYS A 210 -15.92 17.66 -2.41
C LYS A 210 -16.94 18.79 -2.38
N GLU A 211 -16.57 19.98 -2.83
CA GLU A 211 -17.45 21.15 -2.88
C GLU A 211 -18.60 20.94 -3.88
N ALA A 212 -18.30 20.48 -5.09
CA ALA A 212 -19.31 20.14 -6.08
C ALA A 212 -20.28 19.05 -5.58
N PHE A 213 -19.77 18.05 -4.85
CA PHE A 213 -20.60 17.04 -4.22
C PHE A 213 -21.50 17.64 -3.11
N ALA A 214 -20.96 18.51 -2.26
CA ALA A 214 -21.74 19.19 -1.23
C ALA A 214 -22.86 20.04 -1.83
N THR A 215 -22.57 20.83 -2.86
CA THR A 215 -23.57 21.63 -3.60
C THR A 215 -24.62 20.75 -4.28
N SER A 216 -24.20 19.61 -4.84
CA SER A 216 -25.11 18.64 -5.47
C SER A 216 -26.04 17.99 -4.44
N MET A 217 -25.51 17.60 -3.28
CA MET A 217 -26.30 17.03 -2.18
C MET A 217 -27.26 18.04 -1.59
N TYR A 218 -26.81 19.28 -1.38
CA TYR A 218 -27.68 20.35 -0.91
C TYR A 218 -28.82 20.62 -1.90
N SER A 219 -28.53 20.67 -3.20
CA SER A 219 -29.56 20.87 -4.23
C SER A 219 -30.56 19.70 -4.29
N ARG A 220 -30.14 18.47 -4.02
CA ARG A 220 -31.00 17.28 -3.93
C ARG A 220 -31.99 17.30 -2.76
N THR A 221 -31.75 18.11 -1.73
CA THR A 221 -32.72 18.27 -0.62
C THR A 221 -34.02 18.95 -1.05
N GLY A 222 -34.04 19.58 -2.25
CA GLY A 222 -35.18 20.35 -2.72
C GLY A 222 -35.33 21.72 -2.04
N VAL A 223 -34.48 22.07 -1.06
CA VAL A 223 -34.52 23.37 -0.37
C VAL A 223 -34.33 24.53 -1.34
N LYS A 224 -33.44 24.40 -2.33
CA LYS A 224 -33.29 25.40 -3.40
C LYS A 224 -34.54 25.56 -4.27
N SER A 225 -35.39 24.53 -4.35
CA SER A 225 -36.65 24.59 -5.10
C SER A 225 -37.75 25.28 -4.30
N LEU A 226 -37.66 25.32 -2.96
CA LEU A 226 -38.61 26.04 -2.10
C LEU A 226 -38.45 27.56 -2.18
N ASP A 227 -37.26 28.03 -2.56
CA ASP A 227 -36.91 29.45 -2.72
C ASP A 227 -37.41 30.04 -4.06
N ILE A 228 -37.89 29.18 -4.97
CA ILE A 228 -38.43 29.59 -6.27
C ILE A 228 -39.88 30.00 -6.03
N ASN A 229 -40.12 31.30 -5.83
CA ASN A 229 -41.43 31.96 -5.61
C ASN A 229 -41.88 32.11 -4.15
N PHE A 230 -41.00 31.93 -3.17
CA PHE A 230 -41.32 32.26 -1.78
C PHE A 230 -40.62 33.56 -1.40
N ASN A 231 -41.38 34.59 -1.01
CA ASN A 231 -40.81 35.79 -0.40
C ASN A 231 -41.02 35.64 1.11
N PRO A 232 -40.06 35.09 1.87
CA PRO A 232 -40.25 34.84 3.29
C PRO A 232 -40.49 36.19 3.99
N GLU A 233 -41.59 36.30 4.73
CA GLU A 233 -41.71 37.37 5.71
C GLU A 233 -40.62 37.14 6.77
N GLU A 234 -39.65 38.04 6.87
CA GLU A 234 -38.68 38.04 7.98
C GLU A 234 -39.44 38.24 9.29
N SER A 235 -39.76 37.13 9.95
CA SER A 235 -40.37 37.13 11.28
C SER A 235 -39.58 36.18 12.17
N ASP A 236 -39.12 36.68 13.32
CA ASP A 236 -38.45 35.89 14.37
C ASP A 236 -39.40 34.90 15.08
N LYS A 237 -40.59 34.65 14.54
CA LYS A 237 -41.60 33.76 15.11
C LYS A 237 -41.47 32.37 14.50
N TYR A 238 -40.78 31.47 15.19
CA TYR A 238 -40.81 30.04 14.89
C TYR A 238 -42.22 29.49 15.15
N LYS A 239 -42.97 29.22 14.08
CA LYS A 239 -44.28 28.56 14.16
C LYS A 239 -44.06 27.06 14.15
N SER A 240 -44.05 26.43 15.32
CA SER A 240 -44.03 24.97 15.42
C SER A 240 -45.27 24.39 14.74
N PHE A 241 -45.09 23.45 13.81
CA PHE A 241 -46.19 22.73 13.19
C PHE A 241 -46.93 21.92 14.27
N LYS A 242 -48.18 22.29 14.57
CA LYS A 242 -49.01 21.60 15.58
C LYS A 242 -49.46 20.19 15.15
N HIS A 243 -49.47 19.94 13.84
CA HIS A 243 -49.96 18.71 13.21
C HIS A 243 -48.95 18.22 12.17
N SER A 244 -49.02 16.94 11.81
CA SER A 244 -48.15 16.37 10.79
C SER A 244 -48.45 17.02 9.45
N ILE A 245 -47.42 17.26 8.64
CA ILE A 245 -47.60 17.76 7.26
C ILE A 245 -48.50 16.80 6.45
N LEU A 246 -48.48 15.51 6.80
CA LEU A 246 -49.30 14.45 6.19
C LEU A 246 -50.80 14.56 6.51
N ASP A 247 -51.18 15.29 7.58
CA ASP A 247 -52.59 15.45 7.97
C ASP A 247 -53.36 16.32 6.96
N ASN A 248 -52.64 17.05 6.10
CA ASN A 248 -53.23 17.88 5.03
C ASN A 248 -53.51 17.09 3.73
N TYR A 249 -53.14 15.80 3.66
CA TYR A 249 -53.23 14.99 2.44
C TYR A 249 -54.13 13.78 2.65
N ASN A 250 -54.74 13.29 1.56
CA ASN A 250 -55.54 12.07 1.63
C ASN A 250 -54.65 10.83 1.86
N SER A 251 -55.20 9.72 2.37
CA SER A 251 -54.42 8.53 2.73
C SER A 251 -53.54 8.00 1.58
N ASN A 252 -54.04 8.01 0.34
CA ASN A 252 -53.28 7.59 -0.84
C ASN A 252 -52.12 8.55 -1.19
N GLN A 253 -52.33 9.85 -1.04
CA GLN A 253 -51.32 10.89 -1.25
C GLN A 253 -50.26 10.83 -0.15
N SER A 254 -50.67 10.67 1.10
CA SER A 254 -49.76 10.52 2.24
C SER A 254 -48.85 9.30 2.07
N GLN A 255 -49.40 8.16 1.62
CA GLN A 255 -48.61 6.97 1.32
C GLN A 255 -47.59 7.24 0.21
N ARG A 256 -47.99 7.86 -0.91
CA ARG A 256 -47.08 8.22 -2.01
C ARG A 256 -45.97 9.16 -1.56
N ILE A 257 -46.29 10.18 -0.75
CA ILE A 257 -45.31 11.14 -0.21
C ILE A 257 -44.28 10.41 0.65
N VAL A 258 -44.72 9.49 1.51
CA VAL A 258 -43.83 8.69 2.36
C VAL A 258 -42.94 7.76 1.52
N ASP A 259 -43.50 7.06 0.54
CA ASP A 259 -42.75 6.17 -0.36
C ASP A 259 -41.70 6.95 -1.18
N ASP A 260 -42.05 8.15 -1.66
CA ASP A 260 -41.15 9.05 -2.36
C ASP A 260 -40.03 9.57 -1.46
N ALA A 261 -40.35 9.93 -0.21
CA ALA A 261 -39.36 10.35 0.79
C ALA A 261 -38.40 9.22 1.13
N ILE A 262 -38.90 8.00 1.35
CA ILE A 262 -38.08 6.81 1.62
C ILE A 262 -37.16 6.52 0.42
N ARG A 263 -37.70 6.50 -0.80
CA ARG A 263 -36.92 6.24 -2.01
C ARG A 263 -35.82 7.28 -2.20
N THR A 264 -36.13 8.56 -2.04
CA THR A 264 -35.17 9.66 -2.19
C THR A 264 -34.08 9.59 -1.12
N THR A 265 -34.46 9.28 0.13
CA THR A 265 -33.52 9.14 1.24
C THR A 265 -32.58 7.94 1.04
N ASN A 266 -33.11 6.79 0.62
CA ASN A 266 -32.30 5.61 0.32
C ASN A 266 -31.33 5.86 -0.84
N ALA A 267 -31.78 6.56 -1.90
CA ALA A 267 -30.91 6.96 -3.00
C ALA A 267 -29.79 7.91 -2.54
N ALA A 268 -30.09 8.87 -1.64
CA ALA A 268 -29.11 9.76 -1.05
C ALA A 268 -28.08 9.01 -0.19
N ILE A 269 -28.52 8.05 0.63
CA ILE A 269 -27.64 7.20 1.45
C ILE A 269 -26.71 6.37 0.56
N SER A 270 -27.25 5.75 -0.49
CA SER A 270 -26.46 4.98 -1.46
C SER A 270 -25.42 5.85 -2.19
N HIS A 271 -25.83 7.05 -2.64
CA HIS A 271 -24.92 7.97 -3.30
C HIS A 271 -23.81 8.47 -2.35
N LEU A 272 -24.17 8.74 -1.08
CA LEU A 272 -23.22 9.12 -0.04
C LEU A 272 -22.22 8.00 0.27
N SER A 273 -22.66 6.75 0.34
CA SER A 273 -21.78 5.62 0.63
C SER A 273 -20.76 5.38 -0.50
N ILE A 274 -21.20 5.48 -1.75
CA ILE A 274 -20.33 5.40 -2.94
C ILE A 274 -19.31 6.54 -2.92
N LYS A 275 -19.77 7.79 -2.76
CA LYS A 275 -18.88 8.96 -2.78
C LYS A 275 -17.92 9.00 -1.59
N LYS A 276 -18.34 8.50 -0.42
CA LYS A 276 -17.45 8.31 0.73
C LYS A 276 -16.29 7.36 0.39
N GLN A 277 -16.56 6.26 -0.30
CA GLN A 277 -15.52 5.31 -0.70
C GLN A 277 -14.60 5.91 -1.77
N GLU A 278 -15.16 6.61 -2.77
CA GLU A 278 -14.39 7.29 -3.83
C GLU A 278 -13.46 8.38 -3.25
N PHE A 279 -13.96 9.21 -2.33
CA PHE A 279 -13.15 10.23 -1.65
C PHE A 279 -12.12 9.62 -0.72
N LYS A 280 -12.43 8.52 -0.04
CA LYS A 280 -11.44 7.79 0.74
C LYS A 280 -10.30 7.30 -0.15
N GLN A 281 -10.60 6.64 -1.26
CA GLN A 281 -9.58 6.17 -2.21
C GLN A 281 -8.75 7.32 -2.81
N SER A 282 -9.42 8.42 -3.20
CA SER A 282 -8.73 9.61 -3.71
C SER A 282 -7.81 10.24 -2.66
N SER A 283 -8.24 10.29 -1.39
CA SER A 283 -7.41 10.76 -0.28
C SER A 283 -6.23 9.82 -0.02
N ARG A 284 -6.44 8.49 -0.04
CA ARG A 284 -5.35 7.52 0.09
C ARG A 284 -4.31 7.71 -1.01
N ARG A 285 -4.75 7.97 -2.25
CA ARG A 285 -3.86 8.27 -3.38
C ARG A 285 -3.06 9.54 -3.12
N LEU A 286 -3.69 10.64 -2.70
CA LEU A 286 -2.98 11.88 -2.35
C LEU A 286 -1.92 11.64 -1.25
N ASN A 287 -2.30 10.93 -0.19
CA ASN A 287 -1.39 10.60 0.91
C ASN A 287 -0.16 9.83 0.42
N LYS A 288 -0.30 8.90 -0.53
CA LYS A 288 0.84 8.18 -1.11
C LYS A 288 1.83 9.11 -1.82
N TYR A 289 1.35 10.15 -2.51
CA TYR A 289 2.22 11.13 -3.16
C TYR A 289 2.95 11.99 -2.12
N GLU A 290 2.26 12.45 -1.07
CA GLU A 290 2.89 13.19 0.04
C GLU A 290 3.93 12.35 0.78
N ILE A 291 3.64 11.07 1.05
CA ILE A 291 4.60 10.13 1.65
C ILE A 291 5.83 10.01 0.75
N ALA A 292 5.65 9.77 -0.55
CA ALA A 292 6.76 9.62 -1.50
C ALA A 292 7.63 10.89 -1.58
N LEU A 293 7.03 12.08 -1.45
CA LEU A 293 7.76 13.35 -1.39
C LEU A 293 8.64 13.41 -0.14
N HIS A 294 8.06 13.18 1.04
CA HIS A 294 8.77 13.25 2.31
C HIS A 294 9.84 12.16 2.45
N GLU A 295 9.60 10.97 1.91
CA GLU A 295 10.53 9.84 1.98
C GLU A 295 11.88 10.15 1.32
N LYS A 296 11.88 10.92 0.24
CA LYS A 296 13.12 11.37 -0.44
C LYS A 296 13.98 12.25 0.46
N TYR A 297 13.36 13.16 1.21
CA TYR A 297 14.06 14.00 2.19
C TYR A 297 14.49 13.21 3.42
N VAL A 298 13.60 12.37 3.93
CA VAL A 298 13.87 11.55 5.12
C VAL A 298 15.02 10.59 4.88
N LEU A 299 15.18 10.02 3.67
CA LEU A 299 16.32 9.15 3.37
C LEU A 299 17.67 9.83 3.66
N ALA A 300 17.83 11.07 3.21
CA ALA A 300 19.05 11.84 3.39
C ALA A 300 19.31 12.15 4.88
N VAL A 301 18.28 12.59 5.59
CA VAL A 301 18.37 12.91 7.03
C VAL A 301 18.62 11.64 7.86
N ALA A 302 17.99 10.52 7.49
CA ALA A 302 18.12 9.24 8.17
C ALA A 302 19.56 8.72 8.13
N CYS A 303 20.29 8.90 7.02
CA CYS A 303 21.71 8.55 6.94
C CYS A 303 22.53 9.22 8.05
N ILE A 304 22.28 10.51 8.31
CA ILE A 304 22.98 11.28 9.35
C ILE A 304 22.53 10.82 10.74
N VAL A 305 21.21 10.74 10.97
CA VAL A 305 20.65 10.37 12.27
C VAL A 305 21.10 8.96 12.69
N LEU A 306 20.98 7.97 11.80
CA LEU A 306 21.38 6.59 12.10
C LEU A 306 22.89 6.46 12.32
N PHE A 307 23.71 7.27 11.65
CA PHE A 307 25.14 7.33 11.93
C PHE A 307 25.42 7.81 13.36
N PHE A 308 24.76 8.88 13.81
CA PHE A 308 24.89 9.39 15.19
C PHE A 308 24.25 8.49 16.24
N VAL A 309 23.42 7.53 15.86
CA VAL A 309 22.98 6.46 16.76
C VAL A 309 24.05 5.36 16.83
N GLY A 310 24.55 4.90 15.68
CA GLY A 310 25.46 3.75 15.61
C GLY A 310 26.90 4.03 16.04
N ALA A 311 27.47 5.18 15.65
CA ALA A 311 28.87 5.50 15.95
C ALA A 311 29.15 5.64 17.46
N PRO A 312 28.34 6.37 18.24
CA PRO A 312 28.53 6.45 19.69
C PRO A 312 28.28 5.12 20.40
N LEU A 313 27.28 4.34 19.96
CA LEU A 313 26.99 3.03 20.51
C LEU A 313 28.20 2.08 20.36
N GLY A 314 28.86 2.11 19.21
CA GLY A 314 30.11 1.38 18.97
C GLY A 314 31.27 1.85 19.85
N ALA A 315 31.35 3.15 20.15
CA ALA A 315 32.42 3.71 20.99
C ALA A 315 32.23 3.43 22.49
N ILE A 316 30.97 3.31 22.97
CA ILE A 316 30.66 3.09 24.39
C ILE A 316 30.86 1.62 24.79
N ILE A 317 30.48 0.68 23.93
CA ILE A 317 30.44 -0.75 24.29
C ILE A 317 31.83 -1.37 24.12
N ARG A 318 32.57 -1.47 25.25
CA ARG A 318 33.95 -1.99 25.32
C ARG A 318 34.05 -3.49 25.65
N LYS A 319 32.98 -4.10 26.15
CA LYS A 319 32.95 -5.51 26.62
C LYS A 319 32.03 -6.34 25.72
N GLY A 320 32.48 -7.55 25.33
CA GLY A 320 31.69 -8.49 24.52
C GLY A 320 32.13 -8.67 23.05
N GLY A 321 33.30 -8.14 22.66
CA GLY A 321 33.86 -8.23 21.30
C GLY A 321 33.14 -7.37 20.27
N MET A 322 33.69 -7.29 19.04
CA MET A 322 33.12 -6.51 17.92
C MET A 322 31.64 -6.83 17.57
N GLY A 323 31.13 -7.99 17.98
CA GLY A 323 29.78 -8.48 17.61
C GLY A 323 28.63 -7.85 18.39
N LEU A 324 28.78 -7.61 19.70
CA LEU A 324 27.68 -7.11 20.54
C LEU A 324 27.17 -5.72 20.12
N PRO A 325 28.02 -4.71 19.84
CA PRO A 325 27.56 -3.40 19.36
C PRO A 325 26.86 -3.51 18.00
N MET A 326 27.29 -4.45 17.15
CA MET A 326 26.67 -4.69 15.84
C MET A 326 25.25 -5.22 15.98
N VAL A 327 25.02 -6.21 16.85
CA VAL A 327 23.68 -6.78 17.08
C VAL A 327 22.73 -5.71 17.60
N ILE A 328 23.16 -4.89 18.57
CA ILE A 328 22.30 -3.82 19.11
C ILE A 328 22.00 -2.76 18.04
N ALA A 329 22.99 -2.39 17.22
CA ALA A 329 22.77 -1.48 16.09
C ALA A 329 21.75 -2.03 15.08
N ILE A 330 21.81 -3.34 14.78
CA ILE A 330 20.83 -4.01 13.90
C ILE A 330 19.43 -3.97 14.53
N ILE A 331 19.28 -4.24 15.83
CA ILE A 331 17.98 -4.18 16.51
C ILE A 331 17.38 -2.77 16.46
N ILE A 332 18.21 -1.74 16.67
CA ILE A 332 17.77 -0.34 16.58
C ILE A 332 17.39 0.02 15.13
N PHE A 333 18.17 -0.43 14.16
CA PHE A 333 17.89 -0.24 12.72
C PHE A 333 16.58 -0.93 12.29
N LEU A 334 16.34 -2.16 12.74
CA LEU A 334 15.09 -2.87 12.49
C LEU A 334 13.91 -2.14 13.16
N SER A 335 14.07 -1.73 14.42
CA SER A 335 13.06 -0.92 15.12
C SER A 335 12.72 0.37 14.35
N TYR A 336 13.75 1.07 13.84
CA TYR A 336 13.57 2.24 12.97
C TYR A 336 12.70 1.91 11.75
N HIS A 337 12.98 0.80 11.05
CA HIS A 337 12.20 0.40 9.88
C HIS A 337 10.78 -0.03 10.23
N PHE A 338 10.58 -0.82 11.29
CA PHE A 338 9.25 -1.28 11.71
C PHE A 338 8.32 -0.12 12.08
N ILE A 339 8.82 0.84 12.88
CA ILE A 339 8.05 2.04 13.25
C ILE A 339 7.71 2.85 11.99
N GLY A 340 8.67 3.01 11.07
CA GLY A 340 8.46 3.74 9.81
C GLY A 340 7.40 3.09 8.92
N ILE A 341 7.45 1.76 8.75
CA ILE A 341 6.46 1.03 7.93
C ILE A 341 5.06 1.15 8.56
N PHE A 342 4.94 0.94 9.86
CA PHE A 342 3.65 1.05 10.56
C PHE A 342 3.06 2.46 10.44
N ALA A 343 3.89 3.49 10.65
CA ALA A 343 3.46 4.88 10.53
C ALA A 343 3.02 5.23 9.10
N LYS A 344 3.79 4.82 8.07
CA LYS A 344 3.44 5.03 6.67
C LYS A 344 2.13 4.34 6.29
N ASN A 345 1.94 3.08 6.69
CA ASN A 345 0.68 2.36 6.45
C ASN A 345 -0.53 3.07 7.10
N SER A 346 -0.35 3.61 8.31
CA SER A 346 -1.40 4.38 9.00
C SER A 346 -1.72 5.71 8.30
N ALA A 347 -0.71 6.38 7.73
CA ALA A 347 -0.91 7.59 6.92
C ALA A 347 -1.52 7.31 5.55
N GLU A 348 -1.22 6.18 4.92
CA GLU A 348 -1.91 5.75 3.70
C GLU A 348 -3.42 5.67 3.91
N ASP A 349 -3.86 5.23 5.09
CA ASP A 349 -5.28 5.16 5.47
C ASP A 349 -5.91 6.49 5.88
N GLY A 350 -5.11 7.55 6.02
CA GLY A 350 -5.55 8.88 6.44
C GLY A 350 -5.72 9.04 7.95
N SER A 351 -5.22 8.08 8.76
CA SER A 351 -5.28 8.16 10.22
C SER A 351 -4.24 9.11 10.80
N ILE A 352 -3.08 9.23 10.15
CA ILE A 352 -1.98 10.12 10.54
C ILE A 352 -1.60 10.98 9.34
N SER A 353 -1.17 12.21 9.57
CA SER A 353 -0.61 13.07 8.52
C SER A 353 0.58 12.38 7.82
N PRO A 354 0.62 12.37 6.47
CA PRO A 354 1.75 11.87 5.68
C PRO A 354 3.11 12.43 6.09
N PHE A 355 3.15 13.72 6.46
CA PHE A 355 4.34 14.38 6.99
C PHE A 355 4.80 13.70 8.29
N ILE A 356 3.94 13.66 9.31
CA ILE A 356 4.30 13.11 10.62
C ILE A 356 4.71 11.65 10.48
N ALA A 357 3.95 10.85 9.75
CA ALA A 357 4.20 9.42 9.60
C ALA A 357 5.56 9.11 8.97
N THR A 358 5.92 9.85 7.92
CA THR A 358 7.18 9.62 7.20
C THR A 358 8.39 10.05 8.02
N TRP A 359 8.26 11.10 8.82
CA TRP A 359 9.33 11.63 9.67
C TRP A 359 9.40 10.96 11.06
N LEU A 360 8.33 10.26 11.49
CA LEU A 360 8.16 9.78 12.86
C LEU A 360 9.38 8.98 13.36
N SER A 361 9.82 8.01 12.57
CA SER A 361 10.93 7.14 12.98
C SER A 361 12.24 7.91 13.13
N THR A 362 12.52 8.84 12.20
CA THR A 362 13.69 9.71 12.25
C THR A 362 13.63 10.68 13.42
N LEU A 363 12.44 11.24 13.72
CA LEU A 363 12.21 12.11 14.87
C LEU A 363 12.35 11.40 16.21
N ILE A 364 12.07 10.10 16.27
CA ILE A 364 12.32 9.27 17.46
C ILE A 364 13.82 8.96 17.60
N MET A 365 14.50 8.66 16.48
CA MET A 365 15.93 8.33 16.50
C MET A 365 16.83 9.54 16.73
N LEU A 366 16.41 10.74 16.34
CA LEU A 366 17.18 11.97 16.52
C LEU A 366 17.55 12.28 17.99
N PRO A 367 16.61 12.33 18.95
CA PRO A 367 16.94 12.53 20.36
C PRO A 367 17.77 11.38 20.93
N LEU A 368 17.53 10.13 20.49
CA LEU A 368 18.36 8.99 20.89
C LEU A 368 19.80 9.12 20.39
N GLY A 369 20.00 9.56 19.15
CA GLY A 369 21.32 9.81 18.58
C GLY A 369 22.06 10.93 19.30
N ILE A 370 21.37 12.03 19.63
CA ILE A 370 21.93 13.12 20.45
C ILE A 370 22.32 12.59 21.83
N TYR A 371 21.43 11.84 22.48
CA TYR A 371 21.66 11.26 23.80
C TYR A 371 22.86 10.30 23.81
N PHE A 372 22.95 9.37 22.87
CA PHE A 372 24.09 8.44 22.77
C PHE A 372 25.39 9.16 22.43
N THR A 373 25.36 10.15 21.56
CA THR A 373 26.53 10.99 21.26
C THR A 373 27.01 11.70 22.52
N TYR A 374 26.10 12.31 23.29
CA TYR A 374 26.43 12.97 24.55
C TYR A 374 27.05 12.01 25.57
N ARG A 375 26.48 10.82 25.77
CA ARG A 375 27.03 9.82 26.70
C ARG A 375 28.39 9.29 26.28
N ALA A 376 28.59 9.04 24.99
CA ALA A 376 29.90 8.63 24.48
C ALA A 376 30.96 9.69 24.73
N THR A 377 30.61 10.97 24.60
CA THR A 377 31.56 12.07 24.86
C THR A 377 31.87 12.29 26.34
N THR A 378 30.92 11.99 27.22
CA THR A 378 31.08 12.12 28.69
C THR A 378 31.61 10.87 29.37
N ASP A 379 32.00 9.84 28.60
CA ASP A 379 32.52 8.55 29.10
C ASP A 379 31.57 7.82 30.07
N GLN A 380 30.28 8.17 30.04
CA GLN A 380 29.28 7.49 30.84
C GLN A 380 28.98 6.14 30.19
N GLY A 381 29.31 5.04 30.88
CA GLY A 381 28.89 3.70 30.46
C GLY A 381 27.38 3.64 30.25
N LEU A 382 26.94 2.88 29.24
CA LEU A 382 25.52 2.52 29.08
C LEU A 382 25.03 1.86 30.37
N PHE A 383 23.72 2.00 30.67
CA PHE A 383 23.05 1.31 31.78
C PHE A 383 23.63 -0.09 31.95
N SER A 384 23.99 -0.48 33.18
CA SER A 384 24.62 -1.77 33.46
C SER A 384 23.90 -2.88 32.71
N PHE A 385 24.55 -3.40 31.66
CA PHE A 385 23.99 -4.42 30.78
C PHE A 385 23.59 -5.68 31.54
N ASP A 386 24.06 -5.84 32.79
CA ASP A 386 23.61 -6.83 33.75
C ASP A 386 22.08 -6.94 33.84
N ILE A 387 21.32 -5.85 33.71
CA ILE A 387 19.85 -5.87 33.76
C ILE A 387 19.22 -6.60 32.55
N ILE A 388 19.86 -6.55 31.38
CA ILE A 388 19.38 -7.20 30.15
C ILE A 388 20.00 -8.60 30.00
N THR A 389 21.28 -8.76 30.34
CA THR A 389 22.00 -10.03 30.17
C THR A 389 21.71 -11.03 31.28
N GLU A 390 21.41 -10.61 32.52
CA GLU A 390 21.02 -11.54 33.59
C GLU A 390 19.76 -12.36 33.27
N PRO A 391 18.61 -11.75 32.89
CA PRO A 391 17.40 -12.53 32.63
C PRO A 391 17.56 -13.45 31.41
N ILE A 392 18.28 -13.00 30.37
CA ILE A 392 18.57 -13.81 29.19
C ILE A 392 19.50 -14.98 29.55
N SER A 393 20.58 -14.73 30.30
CA SER A 393 21.49 -15.78 30.78
C SER A 393 20.77 -16.78 31.71
N LYS A 394 19.90 -16.29 32.61
CA LYS A 394 19.06 -17.14 33.47
C LYS A 394 18.07 -17.96 32.64
N PHE A 395 17.50 -17.41 31.57
CA PHE A 395 16.60 -18.11 30.65
C PHE A 395 17.32 -19.20 29.84
N PHE A 396 18.49 -18.90 29.26
CA PHE A 396 19.28 -19.89 28.51
C PHE A 396 19.90 -20.97 29.41
N LYS A 397 20.26 -20.64 30.66
CA LYS A 397 20.62 -21.63 31.68
C LYS A 397 19.44 -22.52 32.07
N LYS A 398 18.23 -21.97 32.14
CA LYS A 398 16.99 -22.73 32.42
C LYS A 398 16.60 -23.69 31.29
N ILE A 399 16.97 -23.37 30.05
CA ILE A 399 16.74 -24.20 28.85
C ILE A 399 17.90 -25.21 28.61
N GLY A 400 18.95 -25.21 29.45
CA GLY A 400 20.01 -26.23 29.41
C GLY A 400 21.05 -26.06 28.30
N LEU A 401 21.06 -24.93 27.59
CA LEU A 401 21.97 -24.68 26.47
C LEU A 401 23.35 -24.14 26.88
N VAL A 402 23.57 -23.84 28.17
CA VAL A 402 24.85 -23.28 28.67
C VAL A 402 25.26 -24.02 29.96
N LYS A 403 26.37 -24.77 29.89
CA LYS A 403 26.99 -25.36 31.09
C LYS A 403 27.56 -24.26 32.00
N PRO A 404 27.41 -24.34 33.33
CA PRO A 404 28.03 -23.40 34.24
C PRO A 404 29.56 -23.45 34.08
N LYS A 405 30.20 -22.27 34.04
CA LYS A 405 31.66 -22.17 34.22
C LYS A 405 31.96 -22.55 35.67
N ASP A 406 32.64 -23.67 35.86
CA ASP A 406 33.28 -23.98 37.13
C ASP A 406 34.36 -22.94 37.42
N LYS A 407 34.45 -22.57 38.71
CA LYS A 407 35.20 -21.45 39.26
C LYS A 407 36.71 -21.54 39.06
#